data_AF-A0A970JV51-F1
#
_entry.id   AF-A0A970JV51-F1
#
_cell.length_a   1.000
_cell.length_b   1.000
_cell.length_c   1.000
_cell.angle_alpha   90.00
_cell.angle_beta   90.00
_cell.angle_gamma   90.00
#
_symmetry.space_group_name_H-M   'P 1'
#
loop_
_entity.id
_entity.type
_entity.pdbx_description
1 polymer ?
#
loop_
_entity_poly.entity_id
_entity_poly.type
_entity_poly.pdbx_seq_one_letter_code
_entity_poly.pdbx_strand_id
1 'polypeptide(L)'
;MLLSAGERASASAKARVFRGRMLSREDYMRLLECETVGAIASFLSRTEAYGRYFDGTPHPEELRRWELEEIITLVPVMEEAPFGRYLGRMRSSLLDAWGARFDVEVIKRVLRMIVTGLGSREALRRWVGSAPLSLADEERLLSAQSLRDVLESVRGGPLEKVLGDPLRRVEKEARGEALFHAKTAMDSFFLTRILSEARKLPVPERRWVRR
;
A
#
# COMPACT_ATOMS: atom_id res chain seq x y z
N MET A 1 25.58 -3.15 13.33
CA MET A 1 26.02 -1.78 13.01
C MET A 1 24.84 -0.83 13.08
N LEU A 2 24.92 0.18 13.95
CA LEU A 2 24.05 1.37 13.86
C LEU A 2 24.15 1.94 12.43
N LEU A 3 23.10 2.58 11.93
CA LEU A 3 23.15 3.34 10.67
C LEU A 3 24.46 4.14 10.57
N SER A 4 25.07 4.18 9.39
CA SER A 4 26.21 5.09 9.18
C SER A 4 25.76 6.52 9.51
N ALA A 5 26.69 7.40 9.93
CA ALA A 5 26.33 8.77 10.27
C ALA A 5 25.60 9.48 9.10
N GLY A 6 26.01 9.19 7.86
CA GLY A 6 25.38 9.71 6.65
C GLY A 6 23.99 9.14 6.37
N GLU A 7 23.78 7.83 6.54
CA GLU A 7 22.45 7.20 6.38
C GLU A 7 21.46 7.77 7.41
N ARG A 8 21.87 7.92 8.68
CA ARG A 8 21.03 8.53 9.73
C ARG A 8 20.65 9.95 9.36
N ALA A 9 21.64 10.77 9.02
CA ALA A 9 21.42 12.18 8.73
C ALA A 9 20.43 12.33 7.57
N SER A 10 20.64 11.60 6.47
CA SER A 10 19.81 11.68 5.27
C SER A 10 18.37 11.19 5.52
N ALA A 11 18.22 9.99 6.07
CA ALA A 11 16.89 9.44 6.35
C ALA A 11 16.13 10.28 7.39
N SER A 12 16.82 10.76 8.45
CA SER A 12 16.19 11.60 9.47
C SER A 12 15.81 12.98 8.95
N ALA A 13 16.65 13.61 8.12
CA ALA A 13 16.32 14.89 7.50
C ALA A 13 15.07 14.75 6.62
N LYS A 14 15.01 13.72 5.78
CA LYS A 14 13.83 13.44 4.94
C LYS A 14 12.58 13.17 5.78
N ALA A 15 12.69 12.33 6.82
CA ALA A 15 11.58 12.05 7.73
C ALA A 15 11.09 13.31 8.45
N ARG A 16 11.98 14.23 8.86
CA ARG A 16 11.60 15.51 9.46
C ARG A 16 10.87 16.42 8.47
N VAL A 17 11.30 16.48 7.21
CA VAL A 17 10.59 17.22 6.17
C VAL A 17 9.17 16.68 5.99
N PHE A 18 9.00 15.36 5.87
CA PHE A 18 7.66 14.78 5.74
C PHE A 18 6.80 14.99 6.98
N ARG A 19 7.38 14.85 8.18
CA ARG A 19 6.68 15.16 9.43
C ARG A 19 6.23 16.62 9.49
N GLY A 20 7.06 17.55 9.01
CA GLY A 20 6.74 18.98 8.98
C GLY A 20 5.60 19.35 8.03
N ARG A 21 5.30 18.48 7.05
CA ARG A 21 4.20 18.66 6.10
C ARG A 21 2.88 18.04 6.54
N MET A 22 2.90 17.14 7.54
CA MET A 22 1.69 16.49 8.02
C MET A 22 0.63 17.52 8.42
N LEU A 23 -0.64 17.15 8.26
CA LEU A 23 -1.76 17.98 8.71
C LEU A 23 -1.57 18.40 10.16
N SER A 24 -1.64 19.71 10.38
CA SER A 24 -1.66 20.32 11.71
C SER A 24 -2.97 20.00 12.43
N ARG A 25 -3.02 20.30 13.72
CA ARG A 25 -4.26 20.19 14.50
C ARG A 25 -5.36 21.06 13.88
N GLU A 26 -5.01 22.26 13.42
CA GLU A 26 -5.90 23.23 12.80
C GLU A 26 -6.41 22.74 11.44
N ASP A 27 -5.61 21.98 10.69
CA ASP A 27 -6.07 21.31 9.48
C ASP A 27 -7.12 20.23 9.79
N TYR A 28 -6.90 19.42 10.83
CA TYR A 28 -7.89 18.43 11.27
C TYR A 28 -9.21 19.08 11.74
N MET A 29 -9.16 20.23 12.41
CA MET A 29 -10.38 20.96 12.78
C MET A 29 -11.15 21.42 11.54
N ARG A 30 -10.46 21.97 10.54
CA ARG A 30 -11.09 22.36 9.26
C ARG A 30 -11.68 21.17 8.49
N LEU A 31 -11.03 20.01 8.55
CA LEU A 31 -11.57 18.77 7.98
C LEU A 31 -12.88 18.33 8.65
N LEU A 32 -13.02 18.50 9.97
CA LEU A 32 -14.25 18.18 10.70
C LEU A 32 -15.41 19.12 10.38
N GLU A 33 -15.11 20.34 9.94
CA GLU A 33 -16.10 21.33 9.51
C GLU A 33 -16.59 21.09 8.06
N CYS A 34 -15.92 20.21 7.30
CA CYS A 34 -16.34 19.89 5.93
C CYS A 34 -17.60 19.02 5.92
N GLU A 35 -18.66 19.49 5.26
CA GLU A 35 -19.94 18.77 5.20
C GLU A 35 -19.97 17.66 4.14
N THR A 36 -19.04 17.67 3.17
CA THR A 36 -19.02 16.72 2.05
C THR A 36 -17.62 16.16 1.80
N VAL A 37 -17.56 15.00 1.15
CA VAL A 37 -16.29 14.41 0.68
C VAL A 37 -15.60 15.33 -0.32
N GLY A 38 -16.37 15.98 -1.20
CA GLY A 38 -15.87 16.99 -2.12
C GLY A 38 -15.16 18.13 -1.40
N ALA A 39 -15.77 18.67 -0.33
CA ALA A 39 -15.15 19.72 0.47
C ALA A 39 -13.84 19.26 1.12
N ILE A 40 -13.79 18.02 1.64
CA ILE A 40 -12.57 17.41 2.16
C ILE A 40 -11.50 17.31 1.06
N ALA A 41 -11.85 16.80 -0.11
CA ALA A 41 -10.94 16.64 -1.24
C ALA A 41 -10.39 17.99 -1.74
N SER A 42 -11.25 19.00 -1.89
CA SER A 42 -10.85 20.36 -2.26
C SER A 42 -10.01 21.03 -1.18
N PHE A 43 -10.20 20.69 0.10
CA PHE A 43 -9.33 21.17 1.16
C PHE A 43 -7.94 20.53 1.05
N LEU A 44 -7.88 19.19 0.98
CA LEU A 44 -6.62 18.44 0.90
C LEU A 44 -5.81 18.80 -0.34
N SER A 45 -6.46 19.00 -1.51
CA SER A 45 -5.79 19.38 -2.76
C SER A 45 -5.07 20.73 -2.69
N ARG A 46 -5.39 21.58 -1.71
CA ARG A 46 -4.77 22.89 -1.48
C ARG A 46 -3.71 22.88 -0.38
N THR A 47 -3.49 21.74 0.29
CA THR A 47 -2.46 21.62 1.34
C THR A 47 -1.08 21.32 0.75
N GLU A 48 -0.01 21.75 1.42
CA GLU A 48 1.37 21.43 0.99
C GLU A 48 1.64 19.92 0.98
N ALA A 49 1.11 19.18 1.96
CA ALA A 49 1.31 17.74 2.04
C ALA A 49 0.60 16.98 0.93
N TYR A 50 -0.65 17.32 0.62
CA TYR A 50 -1.50 16.47 -0.21
C TYR A 50 -1.74 17.00 -1.63
N GLY A 51 -1.50 18.28 -1.90
CA GLY A 51 -1.89 18.91 -3.17
C GLY A 51 -1.41 18.17 -4.42
N ARG A 52 -0.14 17.79 -4.45
CA ARG A 52 0.49 17.08 -5.58
C ARG A 52 -0.16 15.73 -5.92
N TYR A 53 -0.88 15.11 -5.00
CA TYR A 53 -1.58 13.84 -5.26
C TYR A 53 -2.91 14.04 -6.00
N PHE A 54 -3.36 15.29 -6.13
CA PHE A 54 -4.54 15.69 -6.88
C PHE A 54 -4.22 16.30 -8.24
N ASP A 55 -2.95 16.37 -8.67
CA ASP A 55 -2.54 17.00 -9.95
C ASP A 55 -3.25 16.41 -11.18
N GLY A 56 -3.69 15.13 -11.11
CA GLY A 56 -4.48 14.46 -12.14
C GLY A 56 -6.00 14.55 -11.96
N THR A 57 -6.49 15.33 -10.99
CA THR A 57 -7.92 15.45 -10.64
C THR A 57 -8.36 16.92 -10.76
N PRO A 58 -8.94 17.33 -11.90
CA PRO A 58 -9.33 18.72 -12.14
C PRO A 58 -10.50 19.20 -11.27
N HIS A 59 -11.35 18.28 -10.80
CA HIS A 59 -12.54 18.56 -9.99
C HIS A 59 -12.51 17.80 -8.65
N PRO A 60 -11.62 18.15 -7.69
CA PRO A 60 -11.57 17.50 -6.39
C PRO A 60 -12.91 17.56 -5.62
N GLU A 61 -13.69 18.61 -5.83
CA GLU A 61 -15.01 18.84 -5.23
C GLU A 61 -16.07 17.80 -5.65
N GLU A 62 -15.85 17.11 -6.76
CA GLU A 62 -16.76 16.09 -7.28
C GLU A 62 -16.37 14.67 -6.85
N LEU A 63 -15.23 14.51 -6.15
CA LEU A 63 -14.75 13.20 -5.74
C LEU A 63 -15.70 12.51 -4.77
N ARG A 64 -15.99 11.24 -5.05
CA ARG A 64 -16.66 10.35 -4.12
C ARG A 64 -15.67 9.80 -3.11
N ARG A 65 -16.20 9.29 -1.99
CA ARG A 65 -15.41 8.74 -0.88
C ARG A 65 -14.34 7.76 -1.35
N TRP A 66 -14.73 6.80 -2.19
CA TRP A 66 -13.82 5.75 -2.63
C TRP A 66 -12.69 6.29 -3.53
N GLU A 67 -12.94 7.33 -4.33
CA GLU A 67 -11.91 7.96 -5.19
C GLU A 67 -10.90 8.73 -4.32
N LEU A 68 -11.39 9.45 -3.31
CA LEU A 68 -10.53 10.13 -2.34
C LEU A 68 -9.70 9.14 -1.51
N GLU A 69 -10.31 8.04 -1.04
CA GLU A 69 -9.62 6.99 -0.28
C GLU A 69 -8.50 6.33 -1.11
N GLU A 70 -8.69 6.16 -2.42
CA GLU A 70 -7.66 5.64 -3.32
C GLU A 70 -6.44 6.56 -3.38
N ILE A 71 -6.67 7.87 -3.54
CA ILE A 71 -5.60 8.88 -3.57
C ILE A 71 -4.84 8.86 -2.24
N ILE A 72 -5.54 8.94 -1.10
CA ILE A 72 -4.92 9.01 0.22
C ILE A 72 -4.13 7.72 0.54
N THR A 73 -4.64 6.55 0.13
CA THR A 73 -3.98 5.27 0.39
C THR A 73 -2.66 5.10 -0.37
N LEU A 74 -2.47 5.81 -1.50
CA LEU A 74 -1.21 5.86 -2.24
C LEU A 74 -0.13 6.72 -1.59
N VAL A 75 -0.53 7.74 -0.83
CA VAL A 75 0.41 8.73 -0.27
C VAL A 75 1.60 8.07 0.44
N PRO A 76 1.41 7.10 1.36
CA PRO A 76 2.53 6.44 2.02
C PRO A 76 3.46 5.70 1.05
N VAL A 77 2.90 5.01 0.04
CA VAL A 77 3.64 4.21 -0.95
C VAL A 77 4.54 5.11 -1.81
N MET A 78 4.04 6.29 -2.18
CA MET A 78 4.82 7.26 -2.94
C MET A 78 5.89 7.97 -2.09
N GLU A 79 5.61 8.24 -0.81
CA GLU A 79 6.56 8.93 0.09
C GLU A 79 7.65 8.02 0.65
N GLU A 80 7.42 6.71 0.72
CA GLU A 80 8.42 5.77 1.20
C GLU A 80 9.49 5.46 0.14
N ALA A 81 9.15 5.44 -1.15
CA ALA A 81 10.07 5.06 -2.22
C ALA A 81 11.40 5.84 -2.23
N PRO A 82 11.44 7.18 -1.99
CA PRO A 82 12.69 7.92 -1.88
C PRO A 82 13.62 7.46 -0.75
N PHE A 83 13.10 6.87 0.33
CA PHE A 83 13.93 6.42 1.46
C PHE A 83 14.88 5.28 1.06
N GLY A 84 14.51 4.45 0.09
CA GLY A 84 15.36 3.35 -0.39
C GLY A 84 16.73 3.81 -0.87
N ARG A 85 16.86 5.07 -1.35
CA ARG A 85 18.12 5.65 -1.82
C ARG A 85 19.10 6.02 -0.71
N TYR A 86 18.62 6.17 0.53
CA TYR A 86 19.43 6.62 1.68
C TYR A 86 19.77 5.48 2.64
N LEU A 87 19.19 4.29 2.44
CA LEU A 87 19.30 3.17 3.34
C LEU A 87 20.22 2.10 2.75
N GLY A 88 21.09 1.53 3.59
CA GLY A 88 21.83 0.33 3.26
C GLY A 88 20.93 -0.90 3.20
N ARG A 89 21.43 -1.95 2.51
CA ARG A 89 20.72 -3.20 2.16
C ARG A 89 19.79 -3.75 3.24
N MET A 90 20.26 -3.85 4.48
CA MET A 90 19.47 -4.45 5.58
C MET A 90 18.22 -3.63 5.93
N ARG A 91 18.28 -2.30 5.86
CA ARG A 91 17.16 -1.42 6.16
C ARG A 91 16.27 -1.20 4.95
N SER A 92 16.85 -1.15 3.76
CA SER A 92 16.09 -1.20 2.51
C SER A 92 15.23 -2.46 2.46
N SER A 93 15.76 -3.62 2.86
CA SER A 93 14.97 -4.86 2.94
C SER A 93 13.74 -4.76 3.86
N LEU A 94 13.84 -4.03 4.97
CA LEU A 94 12.68 -3.75 5.84
C LEU A 94 11.69 -2.80 5.15
N LEU A 95 12.17 -1.77 4.47
CA LEU A 95 11.34 -0.85 3.69
C LEU A 95 10.63 -1.57 2.55
N ASP A 96 11.32 -2.46 1.84
CA ASP A 96 10.75 -3.29 0.77
C ASP A 96 9.68 -4.25 1.32
N ALA A 97 9.91 -4.81 2.52
CA ALA A 97 8.91 -5.61 3.21
C ALA A 97 7.69 -4.80 3.68
N TRP A 98 7.88 -3.51 3.95
CA TRP A 98 6.77 -2.59 4.23
C TRP A 98 6.01 -2.22 2.95
N GLY A 99 6.71 -1.97 1.85
CA GLY A 99 6.11 -1.67 0.54
C GLY A 99 5.25 -2.81 -0.02
N ALA A 100 5.55 -4.05 0.36
CA ALA A 100 4.70 -5.23 0.08
C ALA A 100 3.23 -5.07 0.54
N ARG A 101 2.92 -4.11 1.42
CA ARG A 101 1.53 -3.72 1.75
C ARG A 101 0.75 -3.33 0.50
N PHE A 102 1.36 -2.56 -0.40
CA PHE A 102 0.71 -2.08 -1.61
C PHE A 102 0.31 -3.26 -2.51
N ASP A 103 1.26 -4.15 -2.81
CA ASP A 103 1.03 -5.38 -3.54
C ASP A 103 -0.12 -6.22 -2.97
N VAL A 104 -0.10 -6.44 -1.65
CA VAL A 104 -1.14 -7.21 -0.97
C VAL A 104 -2.52 -6.58 -1.15
N GLU A 105 -2.64 -5.25 -1.02
CA GLU A 105 -3.91 -4.55 -1.21
C GLU A 105 -4.38 -4.59 -2.67
N VAL A 106 -3.47 -4.46 -3.63
CA VAL A 106 -3.77 -4.62 -5.07
C VAL A 106 -4.31 -6.02 -5.34
N ILE A 107 -3.62 -7.07 -4.88
CA ILE A 107 -4.05 -8.46 -5.09
C ILE A 107 -5.40 -8.72 -4.43
N LYS A 108 -5.63 -8.25 -3.20
CA LYS A 108 -6.94 -8.35 -2.51
C LYS A 108 -8.05 -7.68 -3.30
N ARG A 109 -7.77 -6.54 -3.94
CA ARG A 109 -8.73 -5.83 -4.79
C ARG A 109 -9.04 -6.62 -6.06
N VAL A 110 -8.04 -7.16 -6.74
CA VAL A 110 -8.25 -8.03 -7.92
C VAL A 110 -9.09 -9.26 -7.57
N LEU A 111 -8.78 -9.93 -6.46
CA LEU A 111 -9.56 -11.07 -5.97
C LEU A 111 -11.02 -10.69 -5.71
N ARG A 112 -11.26 -9.53 -5.08
CA ARG A 112 -12.62 -9.02 -4.84
C ARG A 112 -13.35 -8.77 -6.16
N MET A 113 -12.70 -8.16 -7.13
CA MET A 113 -13.28 -7.88 -8.45
C MET A 113 -13.67 -9.17 -9.16
N ILE A 114 -12.83 -10.21 -9.10
CA ILE A 114 -13.12 -11.52 -9.70
C ILE A 114 -14.33 -12.19 -9.04
N VAL A 115 -14.37 -12.23 -7.71
CA VAL A 115 -15.45 -12.94 -6.98
C VAL A 115 -16.78 -12.18 -7.02
N THR A 116 -16.75 -10.86 -6.98
CA THR A 116 -17.98 -10.04 -6.93
C THR A 116 -18.46 -9.55 -8.28
N GLY A 117 -17.58 -9.54 -9.30
CA GLY A 117 -17.82 -8.86 -10.58
C GLY A 117 -17.85 -7.34 -10.48
N LEU A 118 -17.58 -6.76 -9.30
CA LEU A 118 -17.66 -5.32 -9.04
C LEU A 118 -16.27 -4.68 -8.93
N GLY A 119 -16.12 -3.51 -9.54
CA GLY A 119 -14.92 -2.66 -9.46
C GLY A 119 -14.52 -2.10 -10.82
N SER A 120 -13.67 -1.06 -10.84
CA SER A 120 -13.15 -0.47 -12.08
C SER A 120 -11.75 -0.98 -12.38
N ARG A 121 -11.58 -1.60 -13.55
CA ARG A 121 -10.27 -2.06 -14.05
C ARG A 121 -9.40 -0.87 -14.43
N GLU A 122 -10.00 0.21 -14.93
CA GLU A 122 -9.33 1.45 -15.28
C GLU A 122 -8.77 2.13 -14.03
N ALA A 123 -9.56 2.22 -12.94
CA ALA A 123 -9.09 2.73 -11.67
C ALA A 123 -7.94 1.88 -11.11
N LEU A 124 -8.06 0.55 -11.16
CA LEU A 124 -7.00 -0.37 -10.76
C LEU A 124 -5.71 -0.13 -11.56
N ARG A 125 -5.79 0.02 -12.89
CA ARG A 125 -4.61 0.28 -13.74
C ARG A 125 -3.94 1.61 -13.39
N ARG A 126 -4.71 2.69 -13.16
CA ARG A 126 -4.14 3.97 -12.71
C ARG A 126 -3.44 3.84 -11.35
N TRP A 127 -4.05 3.09 -10.45
CA TRP A 127 -3.52 2.85 -9.11
C TRP A 127 -2.20 2.08 -9.15
N VAL A 128 -2.16 0.98 -9.89
CA VAL A 128 -0.95 0.17 -10.10
C VAL A 128 0.13 0.95 -10.86
N GLY A 129 -0.24 1.77 -11.85
CA GLY A 129 0.71 2.65 -12.54
C GLY A 129 1.38 3.70 -11.65
N SER A 130 0.91 3.91 -10.41
CA SER A 130 1.49 4.86 -9.46
C SER A 130 2.67 4.28 -8.67
N ALA A 131 2.79 2.95 -8.57
CA ALA A 131 3.89 2.29 -7.88
C ALA A 131 4.10 0.85 -8.41
N PRO A 132 5.34 0.44 -8.69
CA PRO A 132 5.62 -0.88 -9.24
C PRO A 132 5.27 -1.99 -8.25
N LEU A 133 4.77 -3.12 -8.77
CA LEU A 133 4.55 -4.33 -7.98
C LEU A 133 5.84 -5.13 -7.81
N SER A 134 6.00 -5.74 -6.65
CA SER A 134 7.15 -6.53 -6.21
C SER A 134 6.84 -8.00 -5.91
N LEU A 135 5.57 -8.35 -5.73
CA LEU A 135 5.09 -9.70 -5.36
C LEU A 135 4.30 -10.39 -6.47
N ALA A 136 3.96 -9.67 -7.53
CA ALA A 136 3.19 -10.17 -8.66
C ALA A 136 3.71 -9.59 -9.98
N ASP A 137 3.55 -10.36 -11.04
CA ASP A 137 3.64 -9.89 -12.42
C ASP A 137 2.46 -8.94 -12.70
N GLU A 138 2.79 -7.69 -12.98
CA GLU A 138 1.84 -6.59 -13.13
C GLU A 138 0.86 -6.83 -14.28
N GLU A 139 1.38 -7.20 -15.46
CA GLU A 139 0.57 -7.40 -16.66
C GLU A 139 -0.42 -8.56 -16.46
N ARG A 140 0.07 -9.66 -15.87
CA ARG A 140 -0.77 -10.83 -15.56
C ARG A 140 -1.82 -10.50 -14.51
N LEU A 141 -1.46 -9.79 -13.45
CA LEU A 141 -2.41 -9.43 -12.39
C LEU A 141 -3.51 -8.49 -12.90
N LEU A 142 -3.14 -7.50 -13.73
CA LEU A 142 -4.10 -6.56 -14.31
C LEU A 142 -5.05 -7.22 -15.31
N SER A 143 -4.59 -8.24 -16.03
CA SER A 143 -5.38 -9.01 -17.00
C SER A 143 -6.17 -10.16 -16.37
N ALA A 144 -5.88 -10.56 -15.14
CA ALA A 144 -6.49 -11.69 -14.45
C ALA A 144 -8.02 -11.63 -14.41
N GLN A 145 -8.68 -12.69 -14.90
CA GLN A 145 -10.14 -12.85 -14.89
C GLN A 145 -10.62 -13.95 -13.94
N SER A 146 -9.71 -14.79 -13.47
CA SER A 146 -9.98 -15.92 -12.57
C SER A 146 -9.01 -15.97 -11.39
N LEU A 147 -9.37 -16.72 -10.36
CA LEU A 147 -8.50 -16.94 -9.19
C LEU A 147 -7.20 -17.66 -9.58
N ARG A 148 -7.28 -18.52 -10.59
CA ARG A 148 -6.12 -19.16 -11.21
C ARG A 148 -5.18 -18.13 -11.83
N ASP A 149 -5.69 -17.16 -12.58
CA ASP A 149 -4.85 -16.11 -13.18
C ASP A 149 -4.12 -15.29 -12.10
N VAL A 150 -4.78 -15.04 -10.97
CA VAL A 150 -4.13 -14.39 -9.82
C VAL A 150 -2.99 -15.25 -9.26
N LEU A 151 -3.18 -16.58 -9.13
CA LEU A 151 -2.09 -17.49 -8.73
C LEU A 151 -0.94 -17.49 -9.75
N GLU A 152 -1.25 -17.46 -11.04
CA GLU A 152 -0.24 -17.38 -12.11
C GLU A 152 0.54 -16.07 -12.06
N SER A 153 -0.09 -14.96 -11.66
CA SER A 153 0.58 -13.66 -11.52
C SER A 153 1.61 -13.64 -10.37
N VAL A 154 1.43 -14.46 -9.34
CA VAL A 154 2.36 -14.55 -8.19
C VAL A 154 3.30 -15.75 -8.26
N ARG A 155 3.27 -16.53 -9.36
CA ARG A 155 4.04 -17.76 -9.51
C ARG A 155 5.55 -17.51 -9.36
N GLY A 156 6.23 -18.41 -8.67
CA GLY A 156 7.65 -18.29 -8.33
C GLY A 156 7.95 -17.30 -7.21
N GLY A 157 6.94 -16.52 -6.80
CA GLY A 157 7.02 -15.56 -5.70
C GLY A 157 6.60 -16.16 -4.35
N PRO A 158 6.82 -15.42 -3.26
CA PRO A 158 6.48 -15.89 -1.92
C PRO A 158 4.96 -16.03 -1.71
N LEU A 159 4.13 -15.31 -2.47
CA LEU A 159 2.67 -15.36 -2.36
C LEU A 159 2.05 -16.60 -3.01
N GLU A 160 2.73 -17.30 -3.91
CA GLU A 160 2.21 -18.51 -4.55
C GLU A 160 1.78 -19.55 -3.51
N LYS A 161 2.66 -19.81 -2.52
CA LYS A 161 2.37 -20.76 -1.43
C LYS A 161 1.34 -20.23 -0.45
N VAL A 162 1.35 -18.92 -0.20
CA VAL A 162 0.41 -18.27 0.73
C VAL A 162 -1.02 -18.34 0.20
N LEU A 163 -1.20 -18.18 -1.11
CA LEU A 163 -2.51 -18.11 -1.75
C LEU A 163 -2.99 -19.44 -2.32
N GLY A 164 -2.10 -20.39 -2.60
CA GLY A 164 -2.44 -21.64 -3.29
C GLY A 164 -3.61 -22.41 -2.67
N ASP A 165 -3.50 -22.75 -1.39
CA ASP A 165 -4.56 -23.49 -0.69
C ASP A 165 -5.82 -22.64 -0.44
N PRO A 166 -5.73 -21.38 0.05
CA PRO A 166 -6.91 -20.54 0.22
C PRO A 166 -7.72 -20.33 -1.06
N LEU A 167 -7.07 -20.06 -2.20
CA LEU A 167 -7.77 -19.82 -3.46
C LEU A 167 -8.41 -21.10 -4.03
N ARG A 168 -7.77 -22.27 -3.87
CA ARG A 168 -8.37 -23.56 -4.23
C ARG A 168 -9.63 -23.90 -3.41
N ARG A 169 -9.76 -23.39 -2.18
CA ARG A 169 -10.98 -23.54 -1.37
C ARG A 169 -12.10 -22.63 -1.86
N VAL A 170 -11.76 -21.40 -2.23
CA VAL A 170 -12.72 -20.43 -2.80
C VAL A 170 -13.42 -20.99 -4.04
N GLU A 171 -12.67 -21.64 -4.94
CA GLU A 171 -13.23 -22.26 -6.14
C GLU A 171 -14.26 -23.36 -5.82
N LYS A 172 -14.15 -23.99 -4.65
CA LYS A 172 -15.03 -25.08 -4.21
C LYS A 172 -16.21 -24.61 -3.36
N GLU A 173 -16.06 -23.49 -2.65
CA GLU A 173 -17.02 -22.97 -1.69
C GLU A 173 -17.78 -21.76 -2.29
N ALA A 174 -18.97 -22.00 -2.83
CA ALA A 174 -19.77 -21.04 -3.60
C ALA A 174 -20.40 -19.87 -2.80
N ARG A 175 -19.82 -19.43 -1.66
CA ARG A 175 -20.42 -18.39 -0.79
C ARG A 175 -19.44 -17.32 -0.34
N GLY A 176 -19.95 -16.10 -0.13
CA GLY A 176 -19.22 -14.83 0.05
C GLY A 176 -18.19 -14.72 1.18
N GLU A 177 -18.03 -15.74 2.05
CA GLU A 177 -16.88 -15.85 2.97
C GLU A 177 -15.58 -16.28 2.27
N ALA A 178 -15.66 -16.70 1.01
CA ALA A 178 -14.59 -17.43 0.35
C ALA A 178 -13.23 -16.72 0.38
N LEU A 179 -13.18 -15.39 0.19
CA LEU A 179 -11.90 -14.65 0.19
C LEU A 179 -11.32 -14.39 1.58
N PHE A 180 -12.04 -14.67 2.67
CA PHE A 180 -11.57 -14.35 4.03
C PHE A 180 -10.22 -15.02 4.32
N HIS A 181 -10.10 -16.32 4.07
CA HIS A 181 -8.85 -17.05 4.30
C HIS A 181 -7.69 -16.54 3.43
N ALA A 182 -7.95 -16.20 2.17
CA ALA A 182 -6.93 -15.65 1.28
C ALA A 182 -6.44 -14.27 1.76
N LYS A 183 -7.37 -13.39 2.16
CA LYS A 183 -7.05 -12.06 2.71
C LYS A 183 -6.23 -12.16 4.00
N THR A 184 -6.70 -12.97 4.95
CA THR A 184 -6.01 -13.18 6.24
C THR A 184 -4.64 -13.83 6.05
N ALA A 185 -4.48 -14.74 5.08
CA ALA A 185 -3.18 -15.34 4.76
C ALA A 185 -2.19 -14.29 4.22
N MET A 186 -2.65 -13.38 3.36
CA MET A 186 -1.81 -12.27 2.87
C MET A 186 -1.46 -11.27 3.98
N ASP A 187 -2.41 -10.95 4.87
CA ASP A 187 -2.15 -10.10 6.04
C ASP A 187 -1.11 -10.72 6.96
N SER A 188 -1.25 -12.02 7.24
CA SER A 188 -0.30 -12.78 8.04
C SER A 188 1.08 -12.84 7.39
N PHE A 189 1.13 -13.03 6.06
CA PHE A 189 2.36 -13.00 5.28
C PHE A 189 3.06 -11.64 5.40
N PHE A 190 2.33 -10.54 5.17
CA PHE A 190 2.85 -9.18 5.25
C PHE A 190 3.46 -8.89 6.64
N LEU A 191 2.68 -9.15 7.70
CA LEU A 191 3.14 -8.93 9.08
C LEU A 191 4.37 -9.80 9.41
N THR A 192 4.35 -11.08 9.01
CA THR A 192 5.47 -11.99 9.24
C THR A 192 6.73 -11.53 8.50
N ARG A 193 6.57 -11.03 7.26
CA ARG A 193 7.68 -10.52 6.45
C ARG A 193 8.33 -9.31 7.12
N ILE A 194 7.55 -8.31 7.53
CA ILE A 194 8.06 -7.14 8.26
C ILE A 194 8.79 -7.56 9.53
N LEU A 195 8.19 -8.43 10.34
CA LEU A 195 8.79 -8.88 11.59
C LEU A 195 10.08 -9.69 11.36
N SER A 196 10.14 -10.46 10.29
CA SER A 196 11.33 -11.22 9.88
C SER A 196 12.46 -10.28 9.44
N GLU A 197 12.17 -9.29 8.60
CA GLU A 197 13.17 -8.30 8.18
C GLU A 197 13.63 -7.44 9.37
N ALA A 198 12.71 -7.04 10.25
CA ALA A 198 13.03 -6.31 11.46
C ALA A 198 13.99 -7.09 12.37
N ARG A 199 13.87 -8.42 12.45
CA ARG A 199 14.78 -9.26 13.27
C ARG A 199 16.24 -9.17 12.83
N LYS A 200 16.51 -8.85 11.56
CA LYS A 200 17.87 -8.69 11.03
C LYS A 200 18.54 -7.41 11.54
N LEU A 201 17.76 -6.41 11.97
CA LEU A 201 18.28 -5.14 12.46
C LEU A 201 19.10 -5.27 13.75
N PRO A 202 19.98 -4.29 14.06
CA PRO A 202 20.64 -4.19 15.36
C PRO A 202 19.63 -4.12 16.52
N VAL A 203 19.99 -4.65 17.69
CA VAL A 203 19.12 -4.69 18.90
C VAL A 203 18.47 -3.33 19.22
N PRO A 204 19.19 -2.18 19.19
CA PRO A 204 18.58 -0.89 19.50
C PRO A 204 17.47 -0.49 18.53
N GLU A 205 17.58 -0.85 17.25
CA GLU A 205 16.63 -0.51 16.20
C GLU A 205 15.42 -1.46 16.22
N ARG A 206 15.66 -2.76 16.50
CA ARG A 206 14.60 -3.78 16.64
C ARG A 206 13.51 -3.40 17.61
N ARG A 207 13.86 -2.71 18.70
CA ARG A 207 12.93 -2.32 19.76
C ARG A 207 11.85 -1.36 19.24
N TRP A 208 12.18 -0.50 18.28
CA TRP A 208 11.26 0.51 17.76
C TRP A 208 10.23 -0.05 16.79
N VAL A 209 10.50 -1.21 16.17
CA VAL A 209 9.54 -1.88 15.26
C VAL A 209 8.55 -2.77 16.02
N ARG A 210 8.90 -3.21 17.23
CA ARG A 210 8.07 -4.11 18.06
C ARG A 210 7.22 -3.39 19.11
N ARG A 211 7.38 -2.07 19.23
CA ARG A 211 6.55 -1.22 20.09
C ARG A 211 5.36 -0.72 19.30
#